data_AF-A0A1B8XYX3-F1
#
_entry.id   AF-A0A1B8XYX3-F1
#
_cell.length_a   1.000
_cell.length_b   1.000
_cell.length_c   1.000
_cell.angle_alpha   90.00
_cell.angle_beta   90.00
_cell.angle_gamma   90.00
#
_symmetry.space_group_name_H-M   'P 1'
#
loop_
_entity.id
_entity.type
_entity.pdbx_description
1 polymer ?
#
loop_
_entity_poly.entity_id
_entity_poly.type
_entity_poly.pdbx_seq_one_letter_code
_entity_poly.pdbx_strand_id
1 'polypeptide(L)' 'HQFYHKWALLSDPDDITAGLKGYLKCDIAVVGKGDNIKTPHKANETDEDDIEG' A
#
# COMPACT_ATOMS: atom_id res chain seq x y z
N HIS A 1 -7.51 12.75 -4.18
CA HIS A 1 -7.49 11.96 -2.92
C HIS A 1 -6.26 11.05 -2.96
N GLN A 2 -5.44 11.03 -1.91
CA GLN A 2 -4.19 10.26 -1.88
C GLN A 2 -4.03 9.57 -0.52
N PHE A 3 -3.61 8.32 -0.55
CA PHE A 3 -3.28 7.49 0.60
C PHE A 3 -1.84 7.05 0.43
N TYR A 4 -1.03 7.22 1.46
CA TYR A 4 0.38 6.86 1.44
C TYR A 4 0.69 5.89 2.57
N HIS A 5 1.64 4.99 2.32
CA HIS A 5 2.18 4.01 3.27
C HIS A 5 1.08 3.21 3.98
N LYS A 6 0.05 2.79 3.23
CA LYS A 6 -1.03 1.96 3.78
C LYS A 6 -0.71 0.50 3.57
N TRP A 7 -0.90 -0.30 4.62
CA TRP A 7 -0.82 -1.75 4.55
C TRP A 7 -2.13 -2.33 4.03
N ALA A 8 -2.03 -3.19 3.02
CA ALA A 8 -3.13 -3.99 2.48
C ALA A 8 -2.88 -5.47 2.78
N LEU A 9 -3.97 -6.22 3.01
CA LEU A 9 -3.89 -7.67 3.18
C LEU A 9 -3.61 -8.33 1.84
N LEU A 10 -2.60 -9.20 1.82
CA LEU A 10 -2.34 -10.08 0.69
C LEU A 10 -3.22 -11.33 0.84
N SER A 11 -4.08 -11.56 -0.14
CA SER A 11 -4.98 -12.71 -0.20
C SER A 11 -4.80 -13.43 -1.53
N ASP A 12 -5.15 -14.72 -1.57
CA ASP A 12 -5.15 -15.47 -2.82
C ASP A 12 -6.32 -15.00 -3.70
N PRO A 13 -6.08 -14.55 -4.94
CA PRO A 13 -7.17 -14.20 -5.84
C PRO A 13 -8.04 -15.40 -6.22
N ASP A 14 -7.50 -16.62 -6.23
CA ASP A 14 -8.22 -17.85 -6.56
C ASP A 14 -8.89 -18.51 -5.33
N ASP A 15 -8.49 -18.11 -4.12
CA ASP A 15 -9.07 -18.59 -2.86
C ASP A 15 -9.09 -17.52 -1.76
N ILE A 16 -10.16 -16.71 -1.76
CA ILE A 16 -10.40 -15.68 -0.74
C ILE A 16 -10.66 -16.25 0.67
N THR A 17 -10.87 -17.57 0.79
CA THR A 17 -11.11 -18.25 2.06
C THR A 17 -9.82 -18.77 2.71
N ALA A 18 -8.71 -18.83 1.95
CA ALA A 18 -7.39 -19.27 2.41
C ALA A 18 -6.77 -18.39 3.51
N GLY A 19 -7.43 -17.29 3.90
CA GLY A 19 -6.97 -16.39 4.95
C GLY A 19 -5.88 -15.42 4.49
N LEU A 20 -5.22 -14.78 5.47
CA LEU A 20 -4.18 -13.78 5.24
C LEU A 20 -2.87 -14.45 4.83
N LYS A 21 -2.29 -14.02 3.70
CA LYS A 21 -1.00 -14.51 3.19
C LYS A 21 0.16 -13.55 3.43
N GLY A 22 -0.12 -12.36 3.94
CA GLY A 22 0.88 -11.33 4.25
C GLY A 22 0.31 -9.92 4.15
N TYR A 23 1.20 -8.92 4.14
CA TYR A 23 0.85 -7.51 4.00
C TYR A 23 1.66 -6.86 2.88
N LEU A 24 1.03 -5.93 2.16
CA LEU A 24 1.66 -5.13 1.11
C LEU A 24 1.54 -3.64 1.45
N LYS A 25 2.66 -2.91 1.43
CA LYS A 25 2.68 -1.45 1.61
C LYS A 25 2.42 -0.79 0.26
N CYS A 26 1.42 0.08 0.19
CA CYS A 26 1.02 0.75 -1.04
C CYS A 26 0.72 2.24 -0.84
N ASP A 27 0.98 2.98 -1.92
CA ASP A 27 0.53 4.36 -2.10
C ASP A 27 -0.56 4.37 -3.19
N ILE A 28 -1.72 4.95 -2.87
CA ILE A 28 -2.91 4.94 -3.74
C ILE A 28 -3.37 6.39 -3.95
N ALA A 29 -3.42 6.83 -5.21
CA ALA A 29 -3.89 8.16 -5.57
C ALA A 29 -5.04 8.08 -6.57
N VAL A 30 -6.11 8.84 -6.31
CA VAL A 30 -7.20 9.08 -7.27
C VAL A 30 -6.89 10.35 -8.04
N VAL A 31 -6.79 10.24 -9.37
CA VAL A 31 -6.48 11.34 -10.28
C VAL A 31 -7.49 11.51 -11.40
N GLY A 32 -7.76 12.77 -11.73
CA GLY A 32 -8.55 13.18 -12.89
C GLY A 32 -7.69 13.53 -14.09
N LYS A 33 -8.35 13.75 -15.24
CA LYS A 33 -7.69 14.16 -16.48
C LYS A 33 -7.00 15.52 -16.28
N GLY A 34 -5.68 15.55 -16.49
CA GLY A 34 -4.87 16.77 -16.34
C GLY A 34 -4.22 16.93 -14.97
N ASP A 35 -4.48 16.04 -14.01
CA ASP A 35 -3.78 16.05 -12.72
C ASP A 35 -2.31 15.62 -12.88
N ASN A 36 -1.42 16.35 -12.24
CA ASN A 36 0.00 15.99 -12.14
C ASN A 36 0.24 15.27 -10.80
N ILE A 37 0.44 13.95 -10.83
CA ILE A 37 0.84 13.20 -9.64
C ILE A 37 2.31 13.48 -9.37
N LYS A 38 2.58 14.23 -8.30
CA LYS A 38 3.91 14.22 -7.68
C LYS A 38 4.02 12.91 -6.90
N THR A 39 4.50 11.86 -7.54
CA THR A 39 4.90 10.65 -6.79
C THR A 39 6.00 11.09 -5.83
N PRO A 40 5.87 10.91 -4.49
CA PRO A 40 6.99 11.11 -3.60
C PRO A 40 8.04 10.05 -3.93
N HIS A 41 8.94 10.39 -4.85
CA HIS A 41 10.09 9.56 -5.15
C HIS A 41 11.06 9.70 -3.98
N LYS A 42 10.89 8.78 -3.02
CA LYS A 42 11.94 8.07 -2.28
C LYS A 42 11.21 7.32 -1.17
N ALA A 43 11.11 6.01 -1.33
CA ALA A 43 11.09 5.12 -0.18
C ALA A 43 12.43 5.35 0.56
N ASN A 44 12.51 6.43 1.35
CA ASN A 44 13.50 6.51 2.40
C ASN A 44 12.96 5.60 3.49
N GLU A 45 13.47 4.38 3.47
CA GLU A 45 13.24 3.30 4.43
C GLU A 45 13.78 3.70 5.81
N THR A 46 13.07 4.60 6.50
CA THR A 46 13.29 4.86 7.92
C THR A 46 11.97 5.25 8.54
N ASP A 47 11.12 4.27 8.81
CA ASP A 47 10.13 4.37 9.87
C ASP A 47 9.78 2.95 10.28
N GLU A 48 10.59 2.46 11.23
CA GLU A 48 10.24 1.49 12.27
C GLU A 48 8.97 0.69 11.97
N ASP A 49 9.09 -0.35 11.13
CA ASP A 49 8.02 -1.34 10.92
C ASP A 49 7.95 -2.25 12.16
N ASP A 50 7.51 -1.69 13.27
CA ASP A 50 7.19 -2.40 14.50
C ASP A 50 5.85 -3.11 14.33
N ILE A 51 5.89 -4.28 13.69
CA ILE A 51 4.78 -5.23 13.66
C ILE A 51 4.96 -6.26 14.79
N GLU A 52 5.16 -5.78 16.02
CA GLU A 52 5.07 -6.63 17.21
C GLU A 52 3.58 -6.83 17.57
N GLY A 53 3.10 -8.06 17.37
CA GLY A 53 1.78 -8.55 17.74
C GLY A 53 1.74 -10.07 17.75
#